data_AF-A0A6M3KDB9-F1
#
_entry.id   AF-A0A6M3KDB9-F1
#
_cell.length_a   1.000
_cell.length_b   1.000
_cell.length_c   1.000
_cell.angle_alpha   90.00
_cell.angle_beta   90.00
_cell.angle_gamma   90.00
#
_symmetry.space_group_name_H-M   'P 1'
#
loop_
_entity.id
_entity.type
_entity.pdbx_description
1 polymer ?
#
loop_
_entity_poly.entity_id
_entity_poly.type
_entity_poly.pdbx_seq_one_letter_code
_entity_poly.pdbx_strand_id
1 'polypeptide(L)'
;ALMSLRLDELNRRSESGWFDQEVKTVSSPEFVTALLSGLSASKLIATDASNNLVSTDADTWIDGTADQITVSDDGDGSVTLGTPTLLVDGTAGRVLRFGSIQITDGTNPATLRCQLRSIWNGDSTGYVDNIAKDNNYYGGFSLNLSGQALTLDAVAILSGYVVGALGWMAYNDTTDTGLLGGVDVVYGVGGTLSFNVNTSTGGLGYPDMTTLVDTGIFGINFFYITEA
;
A
#
# COMPACT_ATOMS: atom_id res chain seq x y z
N ALA A 1 93.76 22.04 14.99
CA ALA A 1 92.39 21.52 14.82
C ALA A 1 91.60 22.54 14.03
N LEU A 2 91.30 22.26 12.76
CA LEU A 2 90.18 22.82 12.01
C LEU A 2 89.95 21.91 10.80
N MET A 3 88.72 21.46 10.72
CA MET A 3 88.21 20.29 10.02
C MET A 3 87.98 20.66 8.55
N SER A 4 88.75 20.06 7.64
CA SER A 4 88.51 20.15 6.20
C SER A 4 87.35 19.22 5.84
N LEU A 5 86.12 19.72 5.94
CA LEU A 5 84.99 19.14 5.24
C LEU A 5 85.23 19.38 3.75
N ARG A 6 85.25 18.31 2.95
CA ARG A 6 85.47 18.41 1.50
C ARG A 6 84.29 19.14 0.88
N LEU A 7 84.57 20.09 -0.02
CA LEU A 7 83.56 20.88 -0.72
C LEU A 7 82.55 19.98 -1.48
N ASP A 8 82.96 18.76 -1.83
CA ASP A 8 82.12 17.72 -2.43
C ASP A 8 80.99 17.22 -1.51
N GLU A 9 81.20 17.23 -0.18
CA GLU A 9 80.16 16.86 0.80
C GLU A 9 79.17 18.00 1.05
N LEU A 10 79.58 19.25 0.80
CA LEU A 10 78.72 20.43 0.91
C LEU A 10 77.83 20.59 -0.33
N ASN A 11 78.33 20.23 -1.51
CA ASN A 11 77.54 20.28 -2.75
C ASN A 11 76.46 19.18 -2.83
N ARG A 12 76.58 18.09 -2.07
CA ARG A 12 75.51 17.07 -1.99
C ARG A 12 74.33 17.50 -1.11
N ARG A 13 74.42 18.62 -0.38
CA ARG A 13 73.37 19.14 0.49
C ARG A 13 72.70 20.43 -0.02
N SER A 14 73.28 21.13 -0.99
CA SER A 14 72.73 22.38 -1.52
C SER A 14 71.68 22.19 -2.63
N GLU A 15 71.51 20.99 -3.18
CA GLU A 15 70.40 20.66 -4.10
C GLU A 15 69.14 20.17 -3.36
N SER A 16 69.19 20.06 -2.03
CA SER A 16 68.11 19.58 -1.16
C SER A 16 67.04 20.66 -0.90
N GLY A 17 66.50 21.26 -1.96
CA GLY A 17 65.20 21.94 -1.93
C GLY A 17 64.03 20.97 -2.11
N TRP A 18 64.32 19.73 -2.52
CA TRP A 18 63.37 18.65 -2.68
C TRP A 18 63.66 17.66 -1.55
N PHE A 19 63.03 17.87 -0.39
CA PHE A 19 62.70 16.70 0.41
C PHE A 19 61.66 15.95 -0.40
N ASP A 20 62.11 15.06 -1.29
CA ASP A 20 61.25 13.99 -1.75
C ASP A 20 60.85 13.25 -0.47
N GLN A 21 59.62 13.48 -0.03
CA GLN A 21 59.08 12.75 1.09
C GLN A 21 59.02 11.29 0.67
N GLU A 22 59.94 10.48 1.18
CA GLU A 22 60.03 9.09 0.82
C GLU A 22 58.82 8.34 1.38
N VAL A 23 57.90 7.95 0.49
CA VAL A 23 56.75 7.10 0.83
C VAL A 23 57.20 5.64 0.69
N LYS A 24 57.26 4.93 1.81
CA LYS A 24 57.63 3.51 1.93
C LYS A 24 56.40 2.66 2.22
N THR A 25 56.55 1.34 2.13
CA THR A 25 55.48 0.37 2.46
C THR A 25 54.98 0.43 3.91
N VAL A 26 55.75 1.06 4.79
CA VAL A 26 55.39 1.30 6.21
C VAL A 26 54.98 2.75 6.48
N SER A 27 54.92 3.59 5.45
CA SER A 27 54.49 4.97 5.59
C SER A 27 52.97 5.03 5.73
N SER A 28 52.49 5.85 6.66
CA SER A 28 51.07 6.22 6.80
C SER A 28 50.93 7.72 6.50
N PRO A 29 51.06 8.15 5.23
CA PRO A 29 50.95 9.56 4.89
C PRO A 29 49.54 10.07 5.17
N GLU A 30 49.45 11.27 5.74
CA GLU A 30 48.18 12.00 5.90
C GLU A 30 48.16 13.15 4.91
N PHE A 31 47.13 13.18 4.05
CA PHE A 31 46.91 14.26 3.11
C PHE A 31 45.78 15.14 3.62
N VAL A 32 46.00 16.45 3.67
CA VAL A 32 44.92 17.41 3.99
C VAL A 32 43.85 17.37 2.91
N THR A 33 44.25 17.24 1.64
CA THR A 33 43.38 17.05 0.50
C THR A 33 44.03 16.12 -0.52
N ALA A 34 43.21 15.35 -1.23
CA ALA A 34 43.63 14.54 -2.36
C ALA A 34 42.65 14.78 -3.53
N LEU A 35 43.18 15.16 -4.69
CA LEU A 35 42.40 15.27 -5.92
C LEU A 35 42.75 14.08 -6.83
N LEU A 36 41.82 13.13 -6.92
CA LEU A 36 41.97 11.90 -7.71
C LEU A 36 41.19 12.06 -9.02
N SER A 37 41.87 12.48 -10.08
CA SER A 37 41.24 12.87 -11.36
C SER A 37 40.52 11.75 -12.12
N GLY A 38 40.73 10.48 -11.73
CA GLY A 38 40.05 9.32 -12.31
C GLY A 38 38.70 8.98 -11.66
N LEU A 39 38.32 9.68 -10.58
CA LEU A 39 37.08 9.40 -9.85
C LEU A 39 35.97 10.38 -10.27
N SER A 40 34.74 9.87 -10.29
CA SER A 40 33.53 10.67 -10.46
C SER A 40 33.18 11.38 -9.15
N ALA A 41 32.90 12.68 -9.23
CA ALA A 41 32.48 13.47 -8.08
C ALA A 41 31.16 12.93 -7.50
N SER A 42 31.03 13.01 -6.17
CA SER A 42 29.86 12.58 -5.39
C SER A 42 29.54 11.07 -5.41
N LYS A 43 30.26 10.23 -6.17
CA LYS A 43 30.07 8.77 -6.12
C LYS A 43 30.81 8.11 -4.95
N LEU A 44 30.36 6.92 -4.58
CA LEU A 44 31.09 6.04 -3.68
C LEU A 44 32.40 5.57 -4.33
N ILE A 45 33.40 5.26 -3.50
CA ILE A 45 34.71 4.76 -3.93
C ILE A 45 34.87 3.32 -3.44
N ALA A 46 35.29 2.44 -4.35
CA ALA A 46 35.62 1.05 -4.06
C ALA A 46 36.94 0.65 -4.72
N THR A 47 37.42 -0.56 -4.42
CA THR A 47 38.57 -1.17 -5.11
C THR A 47 38.08 -2.12 -6.20
N ASP A 48 38.66 -2.02 -7.40
CA ASP A 48 38.41 -2.98 -8.49
C ASP A 48 39.19 -4.30 -8.29
N ALA A 49 39.05 -5.23 -9.24
CA ALA A 49 39.77 -6.52 -9.23
C ALA A 49 41.31 -6.39 -9.32
N SER A 50 41.82 -5.22 -9.69
CA SER A 50 43.26 -4.91 -9.76
C SER A 50 43.75 -4.10 -8.54
N ASN A 51 42.88 -3.87 -7.55
CA ASN A 51 43.10 -3.03 -6.37
C ASN A 51 43.23 -1.52 -6.67
N ASN A 52 42.73 -1.04 -7.81
CA ASN A 52 42.65 0.40 -8.09
C ASN A 52 41.43 1.01 -7.40
N LEU A 53 41.53 2.27 -6.97
CA LEU A 53 40.36 3.04 -6.54
C LEU A 53 39.51 3.41 -7.74
N VAL A 54 38.22 3.06 -7.70
CA VAL A 54 37.24 3.33 -8.75
C VAL A 54 35.95 3.89 -8.16
N SER A 55 35.21 4.68 -8.94
CA SER A 55 33.84 5.06 -8.57
C SER A 55 32.90 3.87 -8.75
N THR A 56 31.99 3.70 -7.81
CA THR A 56 30.95 2.67 -7.86
C THR A 56 29.59 3.27 -7.58
N ASP A 57 28.56 2.62 -8.10
CA ASP A 57 27.17 2.95 -7.82
C ASP A 57 26.77 2.32 -6.48
N ALA A 58 25.83 2.95 -5.79
CA ALA A 58 25.44 2.53 -4.45
C ALA A 58 24.51 1.30 -4.46
N ASP A 59 23.74 1.12 -5.54
CA ASP A 59 22.92 -0.07 -5.80
C ASP A 59 23.75 -1.35 -6.06
N THR A 60 25.04 -1.22 -6.33
CA THR A 60 25.96 -2.37 -6.46
C THR A 60 26.13 -3.13 -5.13
N TRP A 61 25.88 -2.47 -4.00
CA TRP A 61 26.01 -3.05 -2.65
C TRP A 61 24.68 -3.50 -2.05
N ILE A 62 23.56 -3.06 -2.62
CA ILE A 62 22.21 -3.30 -2.12
C ILE A 62 21.36 -3.78 -3.29
N ASP A 63 21.19 -5.08 -3.40
CA ASP A 63 20.38 -5.66 -4.48
C ASP A 63 18.88 -5.56 -4.15
N GLY A 64 18.09 -5.22 -5.16
CA GLY A 64 16.64 -5.27 -5.08
C GLY A 64 16.17 -6.73 -5.06
N THR A 65 15.11 -7.01 -4.32
CA THR A 65 14.41 -8.30 -4.44
C THR A 65 13.03 -8.02 -4.99
N ALA A 66 12.70 -8.67 -6.11
CA ALA A 66 11.38 -8.57 -6.73
C ALA A 66 10.29 -8.79 -5.67
N ASP A 67 9.27 -7.93 -5.69
CA ASP A 67 8.15 -7.94 -4.75
C ASP A 67 8.53 -7.73 -3.26
N GLN A 68 9.74 -7.25 -2.94
CA GLN A 68 10.14 -6.90 -1.57
C GLN A 68 10.78 -5.52 -1.41
N ILE A 69 11.75 -5.19 -2.26
CA ILE A 69 12.42 -3.90 -2.20
C ILE A 69 12.87 -3.49 -3.60
N THR A 70 12.58 -2.26 -3.97
CA THR A 70 13.14 -1.62 -5.16
C THR A 70 14.29 -0.73 -4.74
N VAL A 71 15.42 -0.87 -5.43
CA VAL A 71 16.60 -0.02 -5.24
C VAL A 71 16.80 0.76 -6.53
N SER A 72 16.98 2.07 -6.43
CA SER A 72 17.27 2.94 -7.57
C SER A 72 18.47 3.81 -7.25
N ASP A 73 19.52 3.74 -8.07
CA ASP A 73 20.66 4.65 -7.99
C ASP A 73 20.25 6.07 -8.40
N ASP A 74 20.59 7.05 -7.57
CA ASP A 74 20.32 8.46 -7.83
C ASP A 74 21.50 9.15 -8.57
N GLY A 75 22.60 8.41 -8.80
CA GLY A 75 23.76 8.85 -9.57
C GLY A 75 24.71 9.80 -8.83
N ASP A 76 24.38 10.15 -7.58
CA ASP A 76 25.12 11.06 -6.71
C ASP A 76 25.66 10.39 -5.45
N GLY A 77 25.78 9.05 -5.48
CA GLY A 77 26.25 8.25 -4.35
C GLY A 77 25.16 7.92 -3.33
N SER A 78 23.91 8.32 -3.58
CA SER A 78 22.75 7.89 -2.80
C SER A 78 21.87 6.89 -3.57
N VAL A 79 21.01 6.18 -2.83
CA VAL A 79 19.98 5.31 -3.39
C VAL A 79 18.61 5.68 -2.83
N THR A 80 17.60 5.55 -3.67
CA THR A 80 16.21 5.56 -3.23
C THR A 80 15.73 4.14 -3.00
N LEU A 81 15.28 3.87 -1.76
CA LEU A 81 14.67 2.60 -1.37
C LEU A 81 13.15 2.71 -1.42
N GLY A 82 12.51 1.80 -2.14
CA GLY A 82 11.07 1.65 -2.20
C GLY A 82 10.62 0.29 -1.69
N THR A 83 9.47 0.26 -1.02
CA THR A 83 8.74 -0.99 -0.76
C THR A 83 7.68 -1.17 -1.84
N PRO A 84 7.44 -2.40 -2.31
CA PRO A 84 6.29 -2.66 -3.16
C PRO A 84 5.02 -2.29 -2.41
N THR A 85 4.10 -1.64 -3.11
CA THR A 85 2.72 -1.47 -2.63
C THR A 85 2.08 -2.85 -2.53
N LEU A 86 1.29 -3.12 -1.49
CA LEU A 86 0.63 -4.42 -1.28
C LEU A 86 -0.18 -4.83 -2.52
N LEU A 87 0.37 -5.76 -3.32
CA LEU A 87 -0.26 -6.31 -4.52
C LEU A 87 -1.26 -7.39 -4.10
N VAL A 88 -2.56 -7.08 -4.07
CA VAL A 88 -3.59 -8.10 -3.85
C VAL A 88 -4.00 -8.79 -5.16
N ASP A 89 -3.77 -8.16 -6.30
CA ASP A 89 -4.17 -8.65 -7.62
C ASP A 89 -3.11 -8.41 -8.73
N GLY A 90 -1.85 -8.26 -8.34
CA GLY A 90 -0.69 -8.21 -9.24
C GLY A 90 -0.53 -6.93 -10.07
N THR A 91 -1.38 -5.91 -9.86
CA THR A 91 -1.20 -4.59 -10.52
C THR A 91 -0.66 -3.58 -9.52
N ALA A 92 0.48 -2.97 -9.87
CA ALA A 92 1.14 -1.96 -9.07
C ALA A 92 0.23 -0.73 -8.84
N GLY A 93 0.28 -0.17 -7.64
CA GLY A 93 -0.49 1.03 -7.29
C GLY A 93 -1.95 0.77 -6.89
N ARG A 94 -2.41 -0.48 -6.81
CA ARG A 94 -3.73 -0.79 -6.25
C ARG A 94 -3.67 -1.04 -4.74
N VAL A 95 -4.70 -0.63 -4.01
CA VAL A 95 -4.77 -0.72 -2.54
C VAL A 95 -5.98 -1.54 -2.12
N LEU A 96 -5.73 -2.57 -1.31
CA LEU A 96 -6.79 -3.30 -0.62
C LEU A 96 -7.33 -2.47 0.54
N ARG A 97 -8.65 -2.29 0.55
CA ARG A 97 -9.38 -1.54 1.55
C ARG A 97 -10.44 -2.40 2.20
N PHE A 98 -10.87 -1.96 3.38
CA PHE A 98 -11.94 -2.60 4.14
C PHE A 98 -13.06 -1.60 4.42
N GLY A 99 -14.29 -2.01 4.10
CA GLY A 99 -15.50 -1.25 4.35
C GLY A 99 -16.54 -2.08 5.08
N SER A 100 -17.47 -1.37 5.72
CA SER A 100 -18.64 -1.98 6.33
C SER A 100 -19.89 -1.20 5.97
N ILE A 101 -20.99 -1.91 5.70
CA ILE A 101 -22.32 -1.33 5.54
C ILE A 101 -23.19 -1.85 6.67
N GLN A 102 -23.90 -0.95 7.34
CA GLN A 102 -24.97 -1.30 8.26
C GLN A 102 -26.30 -0.94 7.61
N ILE A 103 -27.29 -1.83 7.70
CA ILE A 103 -28.64 -1.60 7.21
C ILE A 103 -29.59 -1.58 8.40
N THR A 104 -30.45 -0.56 8.41
CA THR A 104 -31.55 -0.42 9.36
C THR A 104 -32.84 -0.06 8.62
N ASP A 105 -33.95 0.01 9.35
CA ASP A 105 -35.18 0.57 8.83
C ASP A 105 -35.00 2.02 8.35
N GLY A 106 -35.73 2.37 7.28
CA GLY A 106 -35.87 3.72 6.80
C GLY A 106 -36.94 4.49 7.58
N THR A 107 -37.37 5.64 7.08
CA THR A 107 -38.47 6.42 7.71
C THR A 107 -39.87 5.93 7.31
N ASN A 108 -39.95 4.92 6.43
CA ASN A 108 -41.18 4.34 5.90
C ASN A 108 -41.03 2.81 5.81
N PRO A 109 -42.08 2.02 6.10
CA PRO A 109 -42.06 0.55 6.00
C PRO A 109 -41.64 -0.06 4.65
N ALA A 110 -41.56 0.73 3.58
CA ALA A 110 -41.14 0.30 2.24
C ALA A 110 -39.73 0.78 1.85
N THR A 111 -38.93 1.26 2.81
CA THR A 111 -37.58 1.76 2.53
C THR A 111 -36.52 1.20 3.48
N LEU A 112 -35.26 1.31 3.07
CA LEU A 112 -34.09 0.99 3.90
C LEU A 112 -33.23 2.22 4.14
N ARG A 113 -32.53 2.24 5.27
CA ARG A 113 -31.40 3.12 5.52
C ARG A 113 -30.10 2.32 5.48
N CYS A 114 -29.15 2.77 4.67
CA CYS A 114 -27.81 2.20 4.61
C CYS A 114 -26.79 3.20 5.13
N GLN A 115 -25.93 2.75 6.05
CA GLN A 115 -24.79 3.50 6.53
C GLN A 115 -23.51 2.81 6.06
N LEU A 116 -22.75 3.48 5.20
CA LEU A 116 -21.42 3.05 4.80
C LEU A 116 -20.37 3.65 5.73
N ARG A 117 -19.55 2.78 6.32
CA ARG A 117 -18.35 3.14 7.07
C ARG A 117 -17.13 2.51 6.41
N SER A 118 -16.33 3.32 5.73
CA SER A 118 -14.95 2.95 5.38
C SER A 118 -14.08 3.09 6.63
N ILE A 119 -13.26 2.07 6.94
CA ILE A 119 -12.43 2.06 8.15
C ILE A 119 -10.96 2.40 7.83
N TRP A 120 -10.55 2.32 6.56
CA TRP A 120 -9.13 2.29 6.19
C TRP A 120 -8.62 3.46 5.34
N ASN A 121 -9.44 4.46 4.97
CA ASN A 121 -8.99 5.55 4.10
C ASN A 121 -9.36 6.97 4.54
N GLY A 122 -9.94 7.17 5.73
CA GLY A 122 -10.32 8.51 6.20
C GLY A 122 -11.49 9.13 5.42
N ASP A 123 -12.17 8.38 4.55
CA ASP A 123 -13.37 8.85 3.85
C ASP A 123 -14.51 9.15 4.83
N SER A 124 -15.35 10.12 4.48
CA SER A 124 -16.52 10.45 5.28
C SER A 124 -17.48 9.27 5.34
N THR A 125 -18.02 8.98 6.53
CA THR A 125 -19.14 8.05 6.67
C THR A 125 -20.32 8.56 5.85
N GLY A 126 -20.70 7.83 4.80
CA GLY A 126 -21.83 8.14 3.93
C GLY A 126 -23.10 7.48 4.44
N TYR A 127 -24.19 8.24 4.53
CA TYR A 127 -25.51 7.72 4.86
C TYR A 127 -26.41 7.91 3.65
N VAL A 128 -27.10 6.85 3.25
CA VAL A 128 -28.20 6.92 2.30
C VAL A 128 -29.45 6.45 3.03
N ASP A 129 -30.40 7.36 3.18
CA ASP A 129 -31.69 7.08 3.82
C ASP A 129 -32.77 6.92 2.76
N ASN A 130 -33.82 6.17 3.10
CA ASN A 130 -35.00 5.94 2.28
C ASN A 130 -34.76 5.34 0.88
N ILE A 131 -33.92 4.31 0.80
CA ILE A 131 -33.80 3.49 -0.42
C ILE A 131 -35.10 2.72 -0.60
N ALA A 132 -35.89 3.05 -1.63
CA ALA A 132 -37.22 2.49 -1.84
C ALA A 132 -37.20 1.15 -2.59
N LYS A 133 -38.24 0.33 -2.37
CA LYS A 133 -38.49 -0.91 -3.14
C LYS A 133 -39.00 -0.60 -4.55
N ASP A 134 -38.15 -0.08 -5.40
CA ASP A 134 -38.54 0.34 -6.76
C ASP A 134 -37.47 0.08 -7.83
N ASN A 135 -36.36 -0.57 -7.46
CA ASN A 135 -35.14 -0.73 -8.28
C ASN A 135 -34.45 0.58 -8.67
N ASN A 136 -34.84 1.74 -8.12
CA ASN A 136 -34.15 2.99 -8.41
C ASN A 136 -32.83 3.08 -7.64
N TYR A 137 -31.90 3.87 -8.19
CA TYR A 137 -30.60 4.12 -7.57
C TYR A 137 -30.66 5.33 -6.65
N TYR A 138 -30.24 5.12 -5.41
CA TYR A 138 -30.14 6.13 -4.36
C TYR A 138 -28.71 6.13 -3.85
N GLY A 139 -27.91 7.11 -4.30
CA GLY A 139 -26.50 7.20 -3.89
C GLY A 139 -25.70 5.91 -4.15
N GLY A 140 -26.00 5.21 -5.24
CA GLY A 140 -25.37 3.94 -5.66
C GLY A 140 -25.96 2.67 -5.04
N PHE A 141 -27.01 2.79 -4.22
CA PHE A 141 -27.77 1.64 -3.70
C PHE A 141 -29.06 1.46 -4.50
N SER A 142 -29.50 0.23 -4.70
CA SER A 142 -30.85 -0.07 -5.19
C SER A 142 -31.45 -1.26 -4.45
N LEU A 143 -32.74 -1.16 -4.13
CA LEU A 143 -33.50 -2.23 -3.48
C LEU A 143 -34.54 -2.75 -4.47
N ASN A 144 -34.62 -4.07 -4.61
CA ASN A 144 -35.58 -4.64 -5.54
C ASN A 144 -37.04 -4.44 -5.07
N LEU A 145 -37.99 -4.60 -6.00
CA LEU A 145 -39.43 -4.39 -5.73
C LEU A 145 -39.98 -5.23 -4.57
N SER A 146 -39.36 -6.38 -4.29
CA SER A 146 -39.76 -7.30 -3.23
C SER A 146 -39.04 -7.03 -1.91
N GLY A 147 -38.11 -6.08 -1.85
CA GLY A 147 -37.26 -5.81 -0.69
C GLY A 147 -36.24 -6.91 -0.37
N GLN A 148 -36.04 -7.87 -1.27
CA GLN A 148 -35.29 -9.10 -1.04
C GLN A 148 -33.80 -8.98 -1.36
N ALA A 149 -33.46 -8.08 -2.28
CA ALA A 149 -32.10 -7.92 -2.78
C ALA A 149 -31.71 -6.44 -2.73
N LEU A 150 -30.70 -6.13 -1.92
CA LEU A 150 -30.01 -4.84 -1.96
C LEU A 150 -28.80 -4.98 -2.87
N THR A 151 -28.68 -4.08 -3.85
CA THR A 151 -27.50 -3.98 -4.71
C THR A 151 -26.73 -2.71 -4.39
N LEU A 152 -25.42 -2.88 -4.26
CA LEU A 152 -24.43 -1.82 -4.16
C LEU A 152 -23.70 -1.71 -5.50
N ASP A 153 -23.69 -0.53 -6.08
CA ASP A 153 -22.73 -0.18 -7.13
C ASP A 153 -21.40 0.20 -6.46
N ALA A 154 -20.50 -0.78 -6.32
CA ALA A 154 -19.23 -0.56 -5.66
C ALA A 154 -18.33 0.40 -6.45
N VAL A 155 -18.48 0.48 -7.77
CA VAL A 155 -17.70 1.41 -8.58
C VAL A 155 -18.15 2.84 -8.27
N ALA A 156 -19.46 3.08 -8.22
CA ALA A 156 -19.99 4.41 -7.91
C ALA A 156 -19.72 4.85 -6.46
N ILE A 157 -19.79 3.92 -5.50
CA ILE A 157 -19.71 4.26 -4.07
C ILE A 157 -18.30 4.14 -3.51
N LEU A 158 -17.56 3.11 -3.90
CA LEU A 158 -16.25 2.78 -3.34
C LEU A 158 -15.10 3.18 -4.27
N SER A 159 -15.40 3.63 -5.50
CA SER A 159 -14.40 3.88 -6.55
C SER A 159 -13.48 2.66 -6.76
N GLY A 160 -14.04 1.46 -6.65
CA GLY A 160 -13.27 0.21 -6.65
C GLY A 160 -14.08 -1.04 -6.85
N TYR A 161 -13.39 -2.17 -6.83
CA TYR A 161 -13.96 -3.50 -7.05
C TYR A 161 -13.95 -4.31 -5.77
N VAL A 162 -15.11 -4.85 -5.39
CA VAL A 162 -15.22 -5.73 -4.22
C VAL A 162 -14.62 -7.09 -4.57
N VAL A 163 -13.72 -7.57 -3.73
CA VAL A 163 -13.04 -8.87 -3.88
C VAL A 163 -13.50 -9.92 -2.86
N GLY A 164 -14.14 -9.47 -1.78
CA GLY A 164 -14.61 -10.34 -0.70
C GLY A 164 -15.67 -9.63 0.13
N ALA A 165 -16.72 -10.31 0.56
CA ALA A 165 -17.70 -9.77 1.49
C ALA A 165 -18.31 -10.86 2.34
N LEU A 166 -18.65 -10.48 3.56
CA LEU A 166 -19.25 -11.29 4.60
C LEU A 166 -20.40 -10.50 5.18
N GLY A 167 -21.62 -10.95 4.91
CA GLY A 167 -22.81 -10.43 5.55
C GLY A 167 -23.10 -11.17 6.85
N TRP A 168 -23.63 -10.44 7.82
CA TRP A 168 -24.11 -10.95 9.08
C TRP A 168 -25.42 -10.26 9.45
N MET A 169 -26.21 -10.94 10.27
CA MET A 169 -27.47 -10.43 10.77
C MET A 169 -27.55 -10.77 12.25
N ALA A 170 -27.87 -9.77 13.07
CA ALA A 170 -28.19 -9.94 14.47
C ALA A 170 -29.68 -9.65 14.63
N TYR A 171 -30.46 -10.69 14.95
CA TYR A 171 -31.90 -10.57 15.03
C TYR A 171 -32.43 -10.92 16.42
N ASN A 172 -33.56 -10.31 16.81
CA ASN A 172 -34.30 -10.57 18.04
C ASN A 172 -35.76 -10.86 17.69
N ASP A 173 -36.08 -12.12 17.42
CA ASP A 173 -37.44 -12.54 17.10
C ASP A 173 -38.17 -12.98 18.38
N THR A 174 -39.30 -12.33 18.68
CA THR A 174 -40.19 -12.74 19.78
C THR A 174 -41.29 -13.72 19.32
N THR A 175 -41.35 -14.03 18.03
CA THR A 175 -42.45 -14.75 17.35
C THR A 175 -42.04 -16.04 16.64
N ASP A 176 -40.79 -16.49 16.77
CA ASP A 176 -40.30 -17.81 16.32
C ASP A 176 -40.49 -18.11 14.80
N THR A 177 -40.58 -17.08 13.96
CA THR A 177 -40.65 -17.20 12.49
C THR A 177 -39.34 -16.89 11.77
N GLY A 178 -38.28 -16.58 12.53
CA GLY A 178 -36.90 -17.00 12.28
C GLY A 178 -36.35 -16.70 10.89
N LEU A 179 -35.93 -15.45 10.69
CA LEU A 179 -34.88 -15.06 9.75
C LEU A 179 -33.55 -15.76 10.13
N LEU A 180 -33.46 -17.06 9.84
CA LEU A 180 -32.35 -17.94 10.21
C LEU A 180 -31.40 -18.25 9.04
N GLY A 181 -31.45 -17.48 7.95
CA GLY A 181 -30.61 -17.70 6.78
C GLY A 181 -29.48 -16.68 6.67
N GLY A 182 -28.33 -17.18 6.22
CA GLY A 182 -27.14 -16.37 5.97
C GLY A 182 -27.35 -15.35 4.85
N VAL A 183 -26.39 -14.43 4.76
CA VAL A 183 -26.35 -13.44 3.69
C VAL A 183 -25.65 -14.07 2.49
N ASP A 184 -26.36 -14.20 1.38
CA ASP A 184 -25.73 -14.58 0.12
C ASP A 184 -25.16 -13.33 -0.54
N VAL A 185 -23.87 -13.39 -0.85
CA VAL A 185 -23.10 -12.32 -1.47
C VAL A 185 -22.86 -12.72 -2.91
N VAL A 186 -23.53 -12.02 -3.83
CA VAL A 186 -23.40 -12.27 -5.27
C VAL A 186 -22.56 -11.17 -5.89
N TYR A 187 -21.44 -11.56 -6.50
CA TYR A 187 -20.58 -10.68 -7.28
C TYR A 187 -21.13 -10.56 -8.70
N GLY A 188 -21.57 -9.36 -9.06
CA GLY A 188 -22.02 -9.05 -10.42
C GLY A 188 -20.86 -8.62 -11.32
N VAL A 189 -21.06 -8.80 -12.62
CA VAL A 189 -20.16 -8.24 -13.65
C VAL A 189 -20.19 -6.71 -13.55
N GLY A 190 -19.03 -6.07 -13.51
CA GLY A 190 -18.92 -4.60 -13.45
C GLY A 190 -18.82 -4.01 -12.05
N GLY A 191 -18.47 -4.80 -11.03
CA GLY A 191 -18.23 -4.28 -9.67
C GLY A 191 -19.50 -4.03 -8.88
N THR A 192 -20.60 -4.70 -9.21
CA THR A 192 -21.80 -4.67 -8.38
C THR A 192 -21.75 -5.77 -7.32
N LEU A 193 -22.26 -5.44 -6.13
CA LEU A 193 -22.34 -6.34 -5.00
C LEU A 193 -23.80 -6.44 -4.59
N SER A 194 -24.41 -7.61 -4.79
CA SER A 194 -25.79 -7.86 -4.42
C SER A 194 -25.87 -8.74 -3.18
N PHE A 195 -26.77 -8.38 -2.28
CA PHE A 195 -27.00 -9.08 -1.02
C PHE A 195 -28.42 -9.60 -0.97
N ASN A 196 -28.54 -10.90 -0.74
CA ASN A 196 -29.83 -11.55 -0.52
C ASN A 196 -29.86 -12.10 0.91
N VAL A 197 -30.93 -11.84 1.64
CA VAL A 197 -31.16 -12.46 2.95
C VAL A 197 -31.84 -13.80 2.72
N ASN A 198 -31.40 -14.87 3.37
CA ASN A 198 -32.05 -16.19 3.23
C ASN A 198 -32.95 -16.52 4.43
N THR A 199 -33.84 -17.48 4.25
CA THR A 199 -34.54 -18.15 5.36
C THR A 199 -34.00 -19.59 5.50
N SER A 200 -33.92 -20.12 6.74
CA SER A 200 -33.44 -21.50 6.96
C SER A 200 -34.47 -22.57 6.60
N THR A 201 -35.72 -22.18 6.38
CA THR A 201 -36.89 -23.07 6.31
C THR A 201 -37.21 -23.62 4.91
N GLY A 202 -36.24 -23.63 3.98
CA GLY A 202 -36.37 -24.30 2.68
C GLY A 202 -37.51 -23.77 1.79
N GLY A 203 -38.13 -22.64 2.15
CA GLY A 203 -39.13 -21.96 1.35
C GLY A 203 -38.45 -21.19 0.22
N LEU A 204 -39.01 -21.30 -1.00
CA LEU A 204 -38.53 -20.60 -2.18
C LEU A 204 -38.83 -19.09 -2.06
N GLY A 205 -38.06 -18.36 -1.26
CA GLY A 205 -38.22 -16.92 -1.11
C GLY A 205 -37.21 -16.31 -0.15
N TYR A 206 -36.49 -15.31 -0.63
CA TYR A 206 -35.76 -14.39 0.24
C TYR A 206 -36.80 -13.56 1.05
N PRO A 207 -36.57 -13.27 2.34
CA PRO A 207 -37.42 -12.40 3.13
C PRO A 207 -37.21 -10.94 2.74
N ASP A 208 -38.19 -10.12 3.07
CA ASP A 208 -38.21 -8.69 2.78
C ASP A 208 -37.37 -7.93 3.81
N MET A 209 -36.30 -7.28 3.37
CA MET A 209 -35.36 -6.56 4.25
C MET A 209 -36.00 -5.33 4.93
N THR A 210 -37.10 -4.77 4.43
CA THR A 210 -37.71 -3.60 5.11
C THR A 210 -38.56 -3.98 6.30
N THR A 211 -38.81 -5.28 6.54
CA THR A 211 -39.52 -5.74 7.74
C THR A 211 -38.59 -5.87 8.95
N LEU A 212 -37.30 -5.51 8.81
CA LEU A 212 -36.30 -5.57 9.89
C LEU A 212 -36.59 -4.64 11.08
N VAL A 213 -37.62 -3.78 11.01
CA VAL A 213 -38.08 -2.84 12.05
C VAL A 213 -38.16 -3.47 13.43
N ASP A 214 -38.67 -4.70 13.52
CA ASP A 214 -38.86 -5.43 14.77
C ASP A 214 -37.88 -6.61 14.93
N THR A 215 -37.11 -6.90 13.89
CA THR A 215 -36.34 -8.14 13.80
C THR A 215 -34.86 -7.95 14.05
N GLY A 216 -34.25 -6.76 13.91
CA GLY A 216 -32.86 -6.53 14.33
C GLY A 216 -32.01 -5.66 13.41
N ILE A 217 -30.69 -5.87 13.41
CA ILE A 217 -29.72 -5.11 12.59
C ILE A 217 -28.99 -6.07 11.65
N PHE A 218 -28.78 -5.62 10.41
CA PHE A 218 -27.99 -6.31 9.41
C PHE A 218 -26.71 -5.52 9.10
N GLY A 219 -25.61 -6.22 8.88
CA GLY A 219 -24.35 -5.61 8.47
C GLY A 219 -23.57 -6.44 7.47
N ILE A 220 -22.73 -5.77 6.69
CA ILE A 220 -21.82 -6.38 5.74
C ILE A 220 -20.44 -5.83 6.01
N ASN A 221 -19.45 -6.72 6.04
CA ASN A 221 -18.05 -6.38 5.97
C ASN A 221 -17.51 -6.80 4.62
N PHE A 222 -16.73 -5.96 3.95
CA PHE A 222 -16.20 -6.29 2.63
C PHE A 222 -14.79 -5.72 2.41
N PHE A 223 -14.06 -6.44 1.57
CA PHE A 223 -12.77 -6.07 1.03
C PHE A 223 -12.96 -5.60 -0.41
N TYR A 224 -12.33 -4.49 -0.75
CA TYR A 224 -12.38 -3.92 -2.09
C TYR A 224 -11.03 -3.33 -2.48
N ILE A 225 -10.77 -3.28 -3.78
CA ILE A 225 -9.53 -2.75 -4.35
C ILE A 225 -9.84 -1.46 -5.08
N THR A 226 -9.07 -0.41 -4.79
CA THR A 226 -9.09 0.86 -5.54
C THR A 226 -7.70 1.14 -6.12
N GLU A 227 -7.61 2.18 -6.94
CA GLU A 227 -6.33 2.86 -7.21
C GLU A 227 -5.78 3.49 -5.91
N ALA A 228 -4.45 3.72 -5.86
CA ALA A 228 -3.74 4.30 -4.71
C ALA A 228 -4.28 5.68 -4.33
#